data_AF-A0A6G1RFN1-F1
#
_entry.id   AF-A0A6G1RFN1-F1
#
_cell.length_a   1.000
_cell.length_b   1.000
_cell.length_c   1.000
_cell.angle_alpha   90.00
_cell.angle_beta   90.00
_cell.angle_gamma   90.00
#
_symmetry.space_group_name_H-M   'P 1'
#
loop_
_entity.id
_entity.type
_entity.pdbx_description
1 polymer ?
#
loop_
_entity_poly.entity_id
_entity_poly.type
_entity_poly.pdbx_seq_one_letter_code
_entity_poly.pdbx_strand_id
1 'polypeptide(L)'
;RIEKLFLQLLEVEETQRKVSLTQEKQEQQQPCCPEQKSQEVERIYQALKIRPCDSEEEAEDEFLQLLCVRKGKKLTARLLPHLTQEQAEKILLTITHHLPFLMKKDVLDESLPLLYSPLNEVVSRMTFSKLIEVLKEMTRPLSESLELPLAMALKNQFGISLLYSLLSHGERLLSSDAPLEPRGGDFEAWTDTVFLVARELSQVPKTLLVEPLFLPSNLLSLFCRYLDKQTIHHLEA
;
A
#
# COMPACT_ATOMS: atom_id res chain seq x y z
N ARG A 1 0.85 -18.62 15.66
CA ARG A 1 1.64 -17.35 15.61
C ARG A 1 0.75 -16.13 15.50
N ILE A 2 -0.11 -16.03 14.48
CA ILE A 2 -1.02 -14.88 14.27
C ILE A 2 -1.81 -14.53 15.54
N GLU A 3 -2.36 -15.53 16.24
CA GLU A 3 -3.16 -15.28 17.45
C GLU A 3 -2.37 -14.60 18.57
N LYS A 4 -1.12 -15.04 18.79
CA LYS A 4 -0.23 -14.45 19.79
C LYS A 4 0.07 -12.98 19.45
N LEU A 5 0.41 -12.70 18.19
CA LEU A 5 0.65 -11.32 17.73
C LEU A 5 -0.61 -10.45 17.83
N PHE A 6 -1.77 -11.04 17.56
CA PHE A 6 -3.04 -10.34 17.67
C PHE A 6 -3.39 -9.98 19.12
N LEU A 7 -3.12 -10.88 20.07
CA LEU A 7 -3.28 -10.58 21.51
C LEU A 7 -2.34 -9.46 21.95
N GLN A 8 -1.06 -9.51 21.54
CA GLN A 8 -0.10 -8.45 21.82
C GLN A 8 -0.53 -7.10 21.23
N LEU A 9 -1.08 -7.09 20.01
CA LEU A 9 -1.60 -5.85 19.42
C LEU A 9 -2.82 -5.31 20.19
N LEU A 10 -3.70 -6.19 20.69
CA LEU A 10 -4.84 -5.77 21.51
C LEU A 10 -4.37 -5.11 22.81
N GLU A 11 -3.31 -5.60 23.44
CA GLU A 11 -2.71 -4.97 24.62
C GLU A 11 -2.21 -3.55 24.31
N VAL A 12 -1.50 -3.37 23.18
CA VAL A 12 -1.04 -2.05 22.70
C VAL A 12 -2.22 -1.10 22.49
N GLU A 13 -3.27 -1.53 21.80
CA GLU A 13 -4.45 -0.70 21.54
C GLU A 13 -5.24 -0.37 22.83
N GLU A 14 -5.34 -1.31 23.77
CA GLU A 14 -6.03 -1.09 25.04
C GLU A 14 -5.29 -0.08 25.91
N THR A 15 -3.95 -0.16 25.98
CA THR A 15 -3.14 0.84 26.70
C THR A 15 -3.22 2.21 26.05
N GLN A 16 -3.41 2.31 24.72
CA GLN A 16 -3.68 3.57 24.05
C GLN A 16 -5.04 4.15 24.43
N ARG A 17 -6.10 3.34 24.35
CA ARG A 17 -7.46 3.77 24.70
C ARG A 17 -7.54 4.26 26.15
N LYS A 18 -6.90 3.56 27.09
CA LYS A 18 -6.82 3.96 28.50
C LYS A 18 -6.13 5.31 28.66
N VAL A 19 -5.01 5.55 27.97
CA VAL A 19 -4.32 6.85 28.03
C VAL A 19 -5.17 7.99 27.46
N SER A 20 -5.86 7.78 26.34
CA SER A 20 -6.77 8.78 25.76
C SER A 20 -7.92 9.13 26.71
N LEU A 21 -8.52 8.14 27.38
CA LEU A 21 -9.60 8.35 28.35
C LEU A 21 -9.13 9.02 29.66
N THR A 22 -7.87 8.81 30.06
CA THR A 22 -7.29 9.44 31.27
C THR A 22 -6.87 10.88 31.00
N GLN A 23 -6.39 11.20 29.78
CA GLN A 23 -6.11 12.57 29.34
C GLN A 23 -7.35 13.47 29.34
N GLU A 24 -8.54 12.89 29.10
CA GLU A 24 -9.81 13.62 29.21
C GLU A 24 -10.29 13.83 30.65
N LYS A 25 -9.72 13.13 31.66
CA LYS A 25 -10.30 13.07 33.01
C LYS A 25 -9.49 13.65 34.17
N GLN A 26 -8.17 13.80 34.14
CA GLN A 26 -7.40 14.56 35.16
C GLN A 26 -5.88 14.51 34.91
N GLU A 27 -5.20 15.63 35.12
CA GLU A 27 -3.74 15.86 35.05
C GLU A 27 -2.88 15.07 36.07
N GLN A 28 -3.39 14.04 36.73
CA GLN A 28 -2.67 13.38 37.83
C GLN A 28 -2.92 11.87 37.85
N GLN A 29 -2.13 11.11 37.07
CA GLN A 29 -1.40 9.91 37.52
C GLN A 29 -0.76 9.13 36.36
N GLN A 30 0.54 8.84 36.53
CA GLN A 30 1.45 7.98 35.78
C GLN A 30 1.50 8.12 34.24
N PRO A 31 2.62 8.65 33.68
CA PRO A 31 2.88 8.49 32.26
C PRO A 31 3.15 7.01 32.00
N CYS A 32 2.21 6.30 31.39
CA CYS A 32 2.51 5.03 30.76
C CYS A 32 3.61 5.32 29.74
N CYS A 33 4.85 4.87 30.00
CA CYS A 33 6.02 5.32 29.25
C CYS A 33 5.81 5.07 27.73
N PRO A 34 5.85 6.11 26.88
CA PRO A 34 5.74 5.93 25.42
C PRO A 34 6.79 4.95 24.88
N GLU A 35 7.91 4.82 25.58
CA GLU A 35 9.00 3.87 25.31
C GLU A 35 8.58 2.40 25.41
N GLN A 36 7.74 2.02 26.39
CA GLN A 36 7.27 0.63 26.52
C GLN A 36 6.33 0.25 25.37
N LYS A 37 5.46 1.19 24.97
CA LYS A 37 4.56 1.02 23.82
C LYS A 37 5.34 0.86 22.51
N SER A 38 6.34 1.73 22.30
CA SER A 38 7.21 1.65 21.14
C SER A 38 7.96 0.30 21.08
N GLN A 39 8.39 -0.23 22.22
CA GLN A 39 9.05 -1.54 22.29
C GLN A 39 8.12 -2.71 21.97
N GLU A 40 6.86 -2.68 22.40
CA GLU A 40 5.90 -3.73 22.09
C GLU A 40 5.53 -3.75 20.61
N VAL A 41 5.27 -2.58 20.03
CA VAL A 41 5.04 -2.45 18.58
C VAL A 41 6.25 -2.95 17.79
N GLU A 42 7.46 -2.57 18.22
CA GLU A 42 8.70 -3.05 17.59
C GLU A 42 8.81 -4.58 17.66
N ARG A 43 8.49 -5.20 18.80
CA ARG A 43 8.50 -6.67 18.93
C ARG A 43 7.50 -7.33 17.98
N ILE A 44 6.30 -6.76 17.81
CA ILE A 44 5.30 -7.28 16.87
C ILE A 44 5.84 -7.16 15.44
N TYR A 45 6.39 -6.00 15.07
CA TYR A 45 6.97 -5.76 13.75
C TYR A 45 8.11 -6.74 13.42
N GLN A 46 9.09 -6.88 14.32
CA GLN A 46 10.18 -7.85 14.16
C GLN A 46 9.65 -9.29 14.05
N ALA A 47 8.58 -9.60 14.80
CA ALA A 47 7.94 -10.90 14.74
C ALA A 47 7.12 -11.14 13.47
N LEU A 48 6.92 -10.16 12.58
CA LEU A 48 6.41 -10.38 11.22
C LEU A 48 7.47 -11.01 10.31
N LYS A 49 8.77 -10.79 10.61
CA LYS A 49 9.92 -11.26 9.82
C LYS A 49 9.86 -10.85 8.34
N ILE A 50 9.60 -9.57 8.09
CA ILE A 50 9.54 -9.01 6.74
C ILE A 50 10.93 -9.05 6.11
N ARG A 51 11.14 -9.97 5.17
CA ARG A 51 12.38 -10.14 4.42
C ARG A 51 12.52 -9.04 3.35
N PRO A 52 13.76 -8.74 2.91
CA PRO A 52 13.97 -7.96 1.69
C PRO A 52 13.32 -8.65 0.49
N CYS A 53 12.96 -7.88 -0.54
CA CYS A 53 12.35 -8.38 -1.77
C CYS A 53 13.41 -9.09 -2.64
N ASP A 54 13.90 -10.23 -2.17
CA ASP A 54 14.84 -11.11 -2.87
C ASP A 54 14.10 -12.34 -3.40
N SER A 55 14.64 -12.98 -4.44
CA SER A 55 13.99 -14.05 -5.22
C SER A 55 13.87 -15.40 -4.50
N GLU A 56 13.42 -15.41 -3.25
CA GLU A 56 13.05 -16.63 -2.53
C GLU A 56 11.61 -17.06 -2.87
N GLU A 57 11.28 -18.33 -2.61
CA GLU A 57 9.94 -18.85 -2.84
C GLU A 57 8.92 -18.13 -1.95
N GLU A 58 7.99 -17.38 -2.56
CA GLU A 58 6.91 -16.63 -1.88
C GLU A 58 6.04 -17.54 -0.98
N ALA A 59 5.98 -18.83 -1.30
CA ALA A 59 5.27 -19.84 -0.54
C ALA A 59 5.92 -20.13 0.84
N GLU A 60 7.21 -19.89 0.98
CA GLU A 60 7.96 -20.13 2.21
C GLU A 60 8.11 -18.85 3.06
N ASP A 61 7.81 -17.68 2.50
CA ASP A 61 7.91 -16.41 3.21
C ASP A 61 6.86 -16.29 4.33
N GLU A 62 7.36 -16.17 5.55
CA GLU A 62 6.56 -16.14 6.77
C GLU A 62 5.59 -14.95 6.87
N PHE A 63 5.92 -13.81 6.25
CA PHE A 63 5.08 -12.63 6.21
C PHE A 63 4.00 -12.77 5.12
N LEU A 64 4.34 -13.30 3.95
CA LEU A 64 3.38 -13.58 2.89
C LEU A 64 2.37 -14.64 3.31
N GLN A 65 2.80 -15.71 3.97
CA GLN A 65 1.88 -16.71 4.52
C GLN A 65 0.93 -16.11 5.57
N LEU A 66 1.38 -15.11 6.33
CA LEU A 66 0.52 -14.36 7.24
C LEU A 66 -0.52 -13.54 6.46
N LEU A 67 -0.15 -12.91 5.35
CA LEU A 67 -1.05 -12.15 4.49
C LEU A 67 -1.98 -13.02 3.62
N CYS A 68 -1.71 -14.31 3.48
CA CYS A 68 -2.60 -15.25 2.79
C CYS A 68 -3.92 -15.50 3.54
N VAL A 69 -3.99 -15.23 4.85
CA VAL A 69 -5.19 -15.49 5.67
C VAL A 69 -5.86 -14.20 6.14
N ARG A 70 -7.20 -14.16 6.15
CA ARG A 70 -7.99 -12.99 6.58
C ARG A 70 -7.57 -12.40 7.93
N LYS A 71 -7.30 -13.24 8.94
CA LYS A 71 -6.90 -12.77 10.29
C LYS A 71 -5.52 -12.10 10.29
N GLY A 72 -4.61 -12.55 9.43
CA GLY A 72 -3.29 -11.94 9.27
C GLY A 72 -3.37 -10.61 8.52
N LYS A 73 -4.19 -10.50 7.47
CA LYS A 73 -4.48 -9.21 6.82
C LYS A 73 -5.06 -8.19 7.81
N LYS A 74 -6.01 -8.62 8.65
CA LYS A 74 -6.57 -7.77 9.72
C LYS A 74 -5.54 -7.37 10.77
N LEU A 75 -4.62 -8.27 11.14
CA LEU A 75 -3.52 -7.97 12.05
C LEU A 75 -2.63 -6.86 11.46
N THR A 76 -2.17 -7.03 10.22
CA THR A 76 -1.33 -6.06 9.53
C THR A 76 -2.04 -4.71 9.36
N ALA A 77 -3.31 -4.73 8.94
CA ALA A 77 -4.13 -3.52 8.79
C ALA A 77 -4.20 -2.69 10.09
N ARG A 78 -4.35 -3.35 11.24
CA ARG A 78 -4.43 -2.70 12.56
C ARG A 78 -3.07 -2.32 13.11
N LEU A 79 -2.00 -3.01 12.73
CA LEU A 79 -0.65 -2.68 13.16
C LEU A 79 -0.14 -1.40 12.49
N LEU A 80 -0.44 -1.21 11.19
CA LEU A 80 0.08 -0.11 10.36
C LEU A 80 0.02 1.29 11.03
N PRO A 81 -1.09 1.73 11.65
CA PRO A 81 -1.16 3.04 12.31
C PRO A 81 -0.20 3.24 13.49
N HIS A 82 0.34 2.16 14.05
CA HIS A 82 1.25 2.19 15.19
C HIS A 82 2.74 2.17 14.79
N LEU A 83 3.03 1.85 13.52
CA LEU A 83 4.39 1.70 13.02
C LEU A 83 5.03 3.07 12.74
N THR A 84 6.37 3.08 12.70
CA THR A 84 7.09 4.21 12.14
C THR A 84 6.83 4.32 10.64
N GLN A 85 7.05 5.51 10.07
CA GLN A 85 6.87 5.71 8.63
C GLN A 85 7.72 4.74 7.81
N GLU A 86 8.99 4.54 8.17
CA GLU A 86 9.90 3.62 7.48
C GLU A 86 9.38 2.17 7.49
N GLN A 87 8.88 1.70 8.63
CA GLN A 87 8.32 0.35 8.77
C GLN A 87 7.05 0.16 7.93
N ALA A 88 6.17 1.16 7.93
CA ALA A 88 4.94 1.13 7.16
C ALA A 88 5.21 1.20 5.64
N GLU A 89 6.17 2.02 5.22
CA GLU A 89 6.64 2.08 3.83
C GLU A 89 7.27 0.75 3.40
N LYS A 90 8.07 0.10 4.25
CA LYS A 90 8.62 -1.23 3.97
C LYS A 90 7.52 -2.28 3.79
N ILE A 91 6.49 -2.28 4.65
CA ILE A 91 5.33 -3.17 4.49
C ILE A 91 4.62 -2.92 3.16
N LEU A 92 4.35 -1.65 2.82
CA LEU A 92 3.70 -1.30 1.56
C LEU A 92 4.53 -1.77 0.36
N LEU A 93 5.85 -1.56 0.38
CA LEU A 93 6.75 -2.00 -0.67
C LEU A 93 6.72 -3.52 -0.84
N THR A 94 6.83 -4.29 0.26
CA THR A 94 6.77 -5.76 0.22
C THR A 94 5.43 -6.26 -0.30
N ILE A 95 4.31 -5.68 0.17
CA ILE A 95 2.97 -6.04 -0.32
C ILE A 95 2.84 -5.76 -1.82
N THR A 96 3.38 -4.63 -2.28
CA THR A 96 3.30 -4.21 -3.68
C THR A 96 4.15 -5.12 -4.58
N HIS A 97 5.36 -5.46 -4.14
CA HIS A 97 6.25 -6.39 -4.84
C HIS A 97 5.61 -7.77 -5.02
N HIS A 98 5.00 -8.32 -3.97
CA HIS A 98 4.33 -9.63 -3.99
C HIS A 98 2.83 -9.55 -4.31
N LEU A 99 2.35 -8.42 -4.85
CA LEU A 99 0.94 -8.21 -5.10
C LEU A 99 0.34 -9.28 -6.03
N PRO A 100 0.98 -9.68 -7.15
CA PRO A 100 0.50 -10.78 -8.00
C PRO A 100 0.23 -12.07 -7.24
N PHE A 101 1.14 -12.46 -6.35
CA PHE A 101 1.01 -13.65 -5.51
C PHE A 101 -0.17 -13.52 -4.53
N LEU A 102 -0.24 -12.39 -3.81
CA LEU A 102 -1.29 -12.14 -2.83
C LEU A 102 -2.68 -12.12 -3.49
N MET A 103 -2.83 -11.50 -4.66
CA MET A 103 -4.08 -11.50 -5.42
C MET A 103 -4.52 -12.90 -5.83
N LYS A 104 -3.59 -13.75 -6.30
CA LYS A 104 -3.88 -15.15 -6.64
C LYS A 104 -4.33 -15.97 -5.43
N LYS A 105 -3.81 -15.66 -4.24
CA LYS A 105 -4.17 -16.35 -2.98
C LYS A 105 -5.45 -15.84 -2.33
N ASP A 106 -5.91 -14.63 -2.66
CA ASP A 106 -7.10 -14.01 -2.04
C ASP A 106 -8.43 -14.31 -2.76
N VAL A 107 -8.42 -15.11 -3.83
CA VAL A 107 -9.63 -15.39 -4.65
C VAL A 107 -10.81 -15.94 -3.84
N LEU A 108 -10.56 -16.69 -2.77
CA LEU A 108 -11.63 -17.26 -1.93
C LEU A 108 -12.01 -16.37 -0.74
N ASP A 109 -11.05 -15.64 -0.17
CA ASP A 109 -11.23 -14.87 1.05
C ASP A 109 -11.72 -13.44 0.79
N GLU A 110 -11.44 -12.90 -0.40
CA GLU A 110 -11.74 -11.53 -0.87
C GLU A 110 -11.52 -10.46 0.21
N SER A 111 -10.37 -10.56 0.90
CA SER A 111 -10.10 -9.81 2.12
C SER A 111 -8.88 -8.90 2.01
N LEU A 112 -8.19 -8.87 0.87
CA LEU A 112 -7.17 -7.86 0.58
C LEU A 112 -7.67 -6.41 0.74
N PRO A 113 -8.93 -6.05 0.38
CA PRO A 113 -9.47 -4.71 0.63
C PRO A 113 -9.37 -4.23 2.08
N LEU A 114 -9.26 -5.12 3.08
CA LEU A 114 -9.05 -4.75 4.48
C LEU A 114 -7.76 -3.95 4.71
N LEU A 115 -6.76 -4.13 3.84
CA LEU A 115 -5.47 -3.42 3.90
C LEU A 115 -5.54 -2.03 3.26
N TYR A 116 -6.58 -1.73 2.45
CA TYR A 116 -6.61 -0.51 1.64
C TYR A 116 -6.57 0.76 2.48
N SER A 117 -7.49 0.92 3.44
CA SER A 117 -7.57 2.13 4.27
C SER A 117 -6.25 2.45 5.00
N PRO A 118 -5.64 1.53 5.77
CA PRO A 118 -4.38 1.86 6.46
C PRO A 118 -3.20 2.04 5.50
N LEU A 119 -3.13 1.31 4.37
CA LEU A 119 -2.08 1.55 3.37
C LEU A 119 -2.26 2.88 2.63
N ASN A 120 -3.49 3.32 2.38
CA ASN A 120 -3.77 4.62 1.80
C ASN A 120 -3.28 5.77 2.70
N GLU A 121 -3.37 5.61 4.03
CA GLU A 121 -2.77 6.54 4.99
C GLU A 121 -1.23 6.51 4.99
N VAL A 122 -0.61 5.37 4.66
CA VAL A 122 0.84 5.32 4.43
C VAL A 122 1.17 6.10 3.16
N VAL A 123 0.47 5.81 2.05
CA VAL A 123 0.66 6.46 0.75
C VAL A 123 0.57 7.98 0.88
N SER A 124 -0.42 8.51 1.59
CA SER A 124 -0.64 9.95 1.76
C SER A 124 0.50 10.69 2.46
N ARG A 125 1.41 9.97 3.13
CA ARG A 125 2.54 10.51 3.89
C ARG A 125 3.89 10.27 3.21
N MET A 126 3.93 9.55 2.10
CA MET A 126 5.17 9.22 1.40
C MET A 126 5.76 10.43 0.67
N THR A 127 7.09 10.45 0.58
CA THR A 127 7.82 11.34 -0.33
C THR A 127 7.65 10.88 -1.78
N PHE A 128 7.90 11.80 -2.73
CA PHE A 128 7.83 11.47 -4.16
C PHE A 128 8.74 10.30 -4.52
N SER A 129 10.00 10.32 -4.09
CA SER A 129 10.98 9.27 -4.41
C SER A 129 10.57 7.89 -3.88
N LYS A 130 9.94 7.83 -2.70
CA LYS A 130 9.41 6.56 -2.15
C LYS A 130 8.17 6.08 -2.87
N LEU A 131 7.30 7.00 -3.30
CA LEU A 131 6.16 6.66 -4.14
C LEU A 131 6.60 6.07 -5.48
N ILE A 132 7.66 6.61 -6.10
CA ILE A 132 8.25 6.04 -7.33
C ILE A 132 8.82 4.63 -7.10
N GLU A 133 9.47 4.40 -5.96
CA GLU A 133 9.98 3.07 -5.57
C GLU A 133 8.84 2.03 -5.53
N VAL A 134 7.71 2.36 -4.92
CA VAL A 134 6.53 1.48 -4.85
C VAL A 134 5.89 1.28 -6.24
N LEU A 135 5.72 2.35 -7.01
CA LEU A 135 5.14 2.26 -8.36
C LEU A 135 5.98 1.38 -9.29
N LYS A 136 7.31 1.46 -9.20
CA LYS A 136 8.22 0.61 -9.98
C LYS A 136 7.96 -0.88 -9.75
N GLU A 137 7.67 -1.28 -8.51
CA GLU A 137 7.32 -2.67 -8.20
C GLU A 137 6.01 -3.12 -8.86
N MET A 138 5.02 -2.22 -9.00
CA MET A 138 3.78 -2.53 -9.74
C MET A 138 3.98 -2.66 -11.25
N THR A 139 5.01 -2.02 -11.80
CA THR A 139 5.29 -1.99 -13.25
C THR A 139 6.39 -2.97 -13.69
N ARG A 140 7.09 -3.57 -12.74
CA ARG A 140 8.19 -4.51 -12.97
C ARG A 140 7.69 -5.75 -13.73
N PRO A 141 8.36 -6.19 -14.81
CA PRO A 141 8.07 -7.48 -15.44
C PRO A 141 8.33 -8.65 -14.47
N LEU A 142 7.46 -9.66 -14.50
CA LEU A 142 7.69 -10.93 -13.81
C LEU A 142 8.56 -11.84 -14.68
N SER A 143 9.58 -12.47 -14.10
CA SER A 143 10.49 -13.36 -14.84
C SER A 143 9.80 -14.57 -15.48
N GLU A 144 8.65 -14.98 -14.93
CA GLU A 144 7.95 -16.22 -15.29
C GLU A 144 6.61 -15.99 -16.00
N SER A 145 6.15 -14.74 -16.15
CA SER A 145 4.84 -14.41 -16.70
C SER A 145 4.92 -13.37 -17.82
N LEU A 146 4.20 -13.64 -18.91
CA LEU A 146 3.99 -12.68 -20.00
C LEU A 146 3.07 -11.53 -19.59
N GLU A 147 2.22 -11.74 -18.58
CA GLU A 147 1.31 -10.71 -18.06
C GLU A 147 2.03 -9.82 -17.04
N LEU A 148 1.95 -8.50 -17.25
CA LEU A 148 2.52 -7.49 -16.36
C LEU A 148 1.75 -7.46 -15.02
N PRO A 149 2.43 -7.31 -13.85
CA PRO A 149 1.76 -7.12 -12.57
C PRO A 149 0.71 -6.01 -12.57
N LEU A 150 0.98 -4.94 -13.32
CA LEU A 150 0.04 -3.85 -13.55
C LEU A 150 -1.28 -4.32 -14.18
N ALA A 151 -1.21 -5.13 -15.24
CA ALA A 151 -2.41 -5.66 -15.90
C ALA A 151 -3.22 -6.57 -14.96
N MET A 152 -2.55 -7.33 -14.09
CA MET A 152 -3.21 -8.09 -13.04
C MET A 152 -3.87 -7.19 -11.98
N ALA A 153 -3.20 -6.11 -11.58
CA ALA A 153 -3.73 -5.16 -10.61
C ALA A 153 -5.00 -4.46 -11.13
N LEU A 154 -5.06 -4.12 -12.43
CA LEU A 154 -6.25 -3.54 -13.05
C LEU A 154 -7.49 -4.45 -13.02
N LYS A 155 -7.27 -5.78 -12.93
CA LYS A 155 -8.33 -6.81 -12.84
C LYS A 155 -8.68 -7.19 -11.41
N ASN A 156 -8.11 -6.52 -10.41
CA ASN A 156 -8.31 -6.82 -9.00
C ASN A 156 -8.71 -5.55 -8.25
N GLN A 157 -9.81 -5.60 -7.50
CA GLN A 157 -10.34 -4.43 -6.79
C GLN A 157 -9.30 -3.76 -5.87
N PHE A 158 -8.55 -4.55 -5.08
CA PHE A 158 -7.52 -3.99 -4.21
C PHE A 158 -6.34 -3.43 -5.03
N GLY A 159 -5.89 -4.16 -6.05
CA GLY A 159 -4.80 -3.75 -6.94
C GLY A 159 -5.05 -2.41 -7.63
N ILE A 160 -6.21 -2.24 -8.28
CA ILE A 160 -6.56 -0.98 -8.97
C ILE A 160 -6.75 0.17 -7.98
N SER A 161 -7.31 -0.11 -6.80
CA SER A 161 -7.48 0.91 -5.75
C SER A 161 -6.13 1.41 -5.23
N LEU A 162 -5.17 0.51 -5.01
CA LEU A 162 -3.83 0.87 -4.58
C LEU A 162 -3.08 1.67 -5.65
N LEU A 163 -3.15 1.23 -6.91
CA LEU A 163 -2.57 1.95 -8.04
C LEU A 163 -3.12 3.38 -8.13
N TYR A 164 -4.44 3.53 -8.05
CA TYR A 164 -5.09 4.84 -8.14
C TYR A 164 -4.76 5.73 -6.95
N SER A 165 -4.63 5.17 -5.75
CA SER A 165 -4.15 5.91 -4.58
C SER A 165 -2.73 6.46 -4.79
N LEU A 166 -1.80 5.63 -5.28
CA LEU A 166 -0.42 6.02 -5.59
C LEU A 166 -0.39 7.12 -6.66
N LEU A 167 -1.08 6.93 -7.79
CA LEU A 167 -1.13 7.94 -8.86
C LEU A 167 -1.76 9.25 -8.40
N SER A 168 -2.83 9.17 -7.62
CA SER A 168 -3.48 10.35 -7.03
C SER A 168 -2.56 11.11 -6.10
N HIS A 169 -1.76 10.41 -5.28
CA HIS A 169 -0.79 11.05 -4.39
C HIS A 169 0.37 11.67 -5.15
N GLY A 170 0.90 10.98 -6.17
CA GLY A 170 1.94 11.53 -7.04
C GLY A 170 1.50 12.82 -7.73
N GLU A 171 0.28 12.86 -8.25
CA GLU A 171 -0.31 14.08 -8.84
C GLU A 171 -0.47 15.21 -7.81
N ARG A 172 -0.84 14.91 -6.55
CA ARG A 172 -0.89 15.92 -5.48
C ARG A 172 0.50 16.48 -5.16
N LEU A 173 1.51 15.63 -5.08
CA LEU A 173 2.89 16.04 -4.83
C LEU A 173 3.41 16.93 -5.95
N LEU A 174 3.15 16.59 -7.22
CA LEU A 174 3.58 17.35 -8.38
C LEU A 174 2.82 18.66 -8.59
N SER A 175 1.58 18.73 -8.10
CA SER A 175 0.75 19.94 -8.17
C SER A 175 0.92 20.86 -6.95
N SER A 176 1.66 20.42 -5.94
CA SER A 176 1.95 21.19 -4.74
C SER A 176 3.05 22.20 -5.01
N ASP A 177 2.94 23.39 -4.42
CA ASP A 177 4.01 24.40 -4.44
C ASP A 177 5.19 24.02 -3.51
N ALA A 178 5.08 22.92 -2.76
CA ALA A 178 6.14 22.43 -1.89
C ALA A 178 7.33 21.88 -2.70
N PRO A 179 8.58 22.22 -2.33
CA PRO A 179 9.75 21.70 -3.01
C PRO A 179 9.81 20.17 -2.87
N LEU A 180 9.97 19.49 -4.00
CA LEU A 180 10.23 18.05 -4.05
C LEU A 180 11.74 17.81 -4.03
N GLU A 181 12.18 16.76 -3.34
CA GLU A 181 13.57 16.27 -3.37
C GLU A 181 13.65 14.91 -4.10
N PRO A 182 13.43 14.88 -5.42
CA PRO A 182 13.46 13.66 -6.21
C PRO A 182 14.90 13.12 -6.33
N ARG A 183 15.02 11.79 -6.40
CA ARG A 183 16.27 11.13 -6.80
C ARG A 183 16.44 11.23 -8.32
N GLY A 184 17.67 11.03 -8.80
CA GLY A 184 17.96 11.00 -10.23
C GLY A 184 17.08 9.97 -10.95
N GLY A 185 16.34 10.43 -11.97
CA GLY A 185 15.44 9.58 -12.77
C GLY A 185 14.03 9.40 -12.21
N ASP A 186 13.66 9.99 -11.07
CA ASP A 186 12.32 9.81 -10.50
C ASP A 186 11.22 10.44 -11.38
N PHE A 187 11.47 11.60 -11.98
CA PHE A 187 10.52 12.21 -12.91
C PHE A 187 10.33 11.41 -14.19
N GLU A 188 11.41 10.85 -14.74
CA GLU A 188 11.36 9.98 -15.92
C GLU A 188 10.58 8.70 -15.60
N ALA A 189 10.89 8.07 -14.47
CA ALA A 189 10.15 6.90 -14.00
C ALA A 189 8.67 7.19 -13.76
N TRP A 190 8.33 8.37 -13.24
CA TRP A 190 6.95 8.82 -13.11
C TRP A 190 6.25 8.89 -14.46
N THR A 191 6.85 9.60 -15.43
CA THR A 191 6.25 9.75 -16.76
C THR A 191 6.07 8.40 -17.46
N ASP A 192 7.09 7.54 -17.39
CA ASP A 192 7.04 6.19 -17.97
C ASP A 192 5.93 5.36 -17.32
N THR A 193 5.79 5.45 -15.99
CA THR A 193 4.71 4.79 -15.26
C THR A 193 3.34 5.27 -15.71
N VAL A 194 3.12 6.58 -15.84
CA VAL A 194 1.83 7.14 -16.29
C VAL A 194 1.48 6.67 -17.71
N PHE A 195 2.44 6.71 -18.63
CA PHE A 195 2.24 6.20 -20.00
C PHE A 195 1.95 4.71 -20.02
N LEU A 196 2.67 3.92 -19.22
CA LEU A 196 2.45 2.50 -19.09
C LEU A 196 1.06 2.19 -18.54
N VAL A 197 0.62 2.88 -17.49
CA VAL A 197 -0.73 2.74 -16.92
C VAL A 197 -1.80 3.06 -17.96
N ALA A 198 -1.66 4.18 -18.68
CA ALA A 198 -2.60 4.57 -19.72
C ALA A 198 -2.68 3.52 -20.85
N ARG A 199 -1.54 2.97 -21.24
CA ARG A 199 -1.44 1.90 -22.24
C ARG A 199 -2.15 0.63 -21.76
N GLU A 200 -1.86 0.16 -20.54
CA GLU A 200 -2.48 -1.05 -20.02
C GLU A 200 -3.99 -0.87 -19.81
N LEU A 201 -4.45 0.29 -19.31
CA LEU A 201 -5.88 0.60 -19.21
C LEU A 201 -6.60 0.57 -20.57
N SER A 202 -5.93 0.99 -21.64
CA SER A 202 -6.48 0.96 -23.00
C SER A 202 -6.48 -0.44 -23.62
N GLN A 203 -5.57 -1.32 -23.18
CA GLN A 203 -5.42 -2.68 -23.70
C GLN A 203 -6.28 -3.70 -22.95
N VAL A 204 -6.47 -3.51 -21.63
CA VAL A 204 -7.29 -4.42 -20.82
C VAL A 204 -8.76 -4.25 -21.20
N PRO A 205 -9.48 -5.32 -21.60
CA PRO A 205 -10.89 -5.25 -21.91
C PRO A 205 -11.70 -4.70 -20.72
N LYS A 206 -12.61 -3.76 -20.97
CA LYS A 206 -13.46 -3.13 -19.93
C LYS A 206 -14.25 -4.13 -19.10
N THR A 207 -14.63 -5.28 -19.68
CA THR A 207 -15.31 -6.37 -18.97
C THR A 207 -14.46 -7.05 -17.90
N LEU A 208 -13.14 -6.89 -17.94
CA LEU A 208 -12.19 -7.43 -16.97
C LEU A 208 -11.70 -6.36 -15.98
N LEU A 209 -11.95 -5.07 -16.24
CA LEU A 209 -11.63 -4.01 -15.30
C LEU A 209 -12.59 -4.06 -14.12
N VAL A 210 -12.03 -3.96 -12.92
CA VAL A 210 -12.80 -3.97 -11.67
C VAL A 210 -12.95 -2.55 -11.14
N GLU A 211 -14.10 -2.23 -10.56
CA GLU A 211 -14.33 -0.92 -9.94
C GLU A 211 -13.44 -0.76 -8.68
N PRO A 212 -12.69 0.35 -8.56
CA PRO A 212 -11.89 0.62 -7.37
C PRO A 212 -12.77 0.87 -6.14
N LEU A 213 -12.23 0.61 -4.95
CA LEU A 213 -12.87 0.95 -3.67
C LEU A 213 -13.14 2.45 -3.53
N PHE A 214 -12.28 3.27 -4.12
CA PHE A 214 -12.40 4.71 -4.19
C PHE A 214 -11.73 5.20 -5.47
N LEU A 215 -12.43 6.04 -6.23
CA LEU A 215 -11.92 6.68 -7.44
C LEU A 215 -11.48 8.12 -7.12
N PRO A 216 -10.17 8.42 -7.09
CA PRO A 216 -9.70 9.78 -6.80
C PRO A 216 -10.05 10.77 -7.92
N SER A 217 -10.58 11.93 -7.54
CA SER A 217 -11.06 12.96 -8.49
C SER A 217 -9.97 13.61 -9.34
N ASN A 218 -8.71 13.53 -8.91
CA ASN A 218 -7.58 14.13 -9.61
C ASN A 218 -6.92 13.23 -10.66
N LEU A 219 -7.39 11.99 -10.85
CA LEU A 219 -6.82 11.11 -11.88
C LEU A 219 -7.08 11.62 -13.31
N LEU A 220 -8.23 12.26 -13.56
CA LEU A 220 -8.47 12.88 -14.86
C LEU A 220 -7.48 14.02 -15.13
N SER A 221 -7.22 14.86 -14.12
CA SER A 221 -6.19 15.93 -14.21
C SER A 221 -4.82 15.34 -14.55
N LEU A 222 -4.44 14.26 -13.87
CA LEU A 222 -3.21 13.54 -14.13
C LEU A 222 -3.12 13.10 -15.61
N PHE A 223 -4.11 12.34 -16.10
CA PHE A 223 -4.06 11.84 -17.48
C PHE A 223 -4.10 12.96 -18.51
N CYS A 224 -4.84 14.05 -18.26
CA CYS A 224 -4.86 15.24 -19.11
C CYS A 224 -3.50 15.93 -19.27
N ARG A 225 -2.58 15.80 -18.30
CA ARG A 225 -1.23 16.39 -18.38
C ARG A 225 -0.30 15.63 -19.32
N TYR A 226 -0.51 14.32 -19.49
CA TYR A 226 0.45 13.45 -20.16
C TYR A 226 -0.09 12.84 -21.46
N LEU A 227 -1.41 12.71 -21.61
CA LEU A 227 -2.04 12.02 -22.73
C LEU A 227 -2.75 12.98 -23.69
N ASP A 228 -2.96 12.52 -24.92
CA ASP A 228 -3.76 13.25 -25.90
C ASP A 228 -5.27 13.10 -25.64
N LYS A 229 -6.08 13.99 -26.22
CA LYS A 229 -7.54 14.00 -26.02
C LYS A 229 -8.21 12.70 -26.45
N GLN A 230 -7.70 12.04 -27.49
CA GLN A 230 -8.28 10.81 -28.01
C GLN A 230 -8.10 9.65 -27.02
N THR A 231 -6.92 9.51 -26.42
CA THR A 231 -6.67 8.49 -25.39
C THR A 231 -7.49 8.75 -24.14
N ILE A 232 -7.64 10.01 -23.73
CA ILE A 232 -8.46 10.36 -22.55
C ILE A 232 -9.92 9.96 -22.74
N HIS A 233 -10.52 10.29 -23.89
CA HIS A 233 -11.90 9.89 -24.18
C HIS A 233 -12.09 8.37 -24.24
N HIS A 234 -11.06 7.62 -24.63
CA HIS A 234 -11.11 6.15 -24.61
C HIS A 234 -11.12 5.59 -23.17
N LEU A 235 -10.37 6.23 -22.27
CA LEU A 235 -10.28 5.86 -20.86
C LEU A 235 -11.55 6.25 -20.05
N GLU A 236 -12.24 7.33 -20.44
CA GLU A 236 -13.49 7.78 -19.82
C GLU A 236 -14.72 6.97 -20.22
N ALA A 237 -14.75 6.50 -21.48
CA ALA A 237 -15.87 5.74 -22.05
C ALA A 237 -15.98 4.35 -21.42
#